data_AF-A0A378YQE6-F1
#
_entry.id   AF-A0A378YQE6-F1
#
_cell.length_a   1.000
_cell.length_b   1.000
_cell.length_c   1.000
_cell.angle_alpha   90.00
_cell.angle_beta   90.00
_cell.angle_gamma   90.00
#
_symmetry.space_group_name_H-M   'P 1'
#
loop_
_entity.id
_entity.type
_entity.pdbx_description
1 polymer ?
#
loop_
_entity_poly.entity_id
_entity_poly.type
_entity_poly.pdbx_seq_one_letter_code
_entity_poly.pdbx_strand_id
1 'polypeptide(L)'
;MGYPTPPRGLRPANPEQGSPTAWPQLIESVRGHGGTLAHVLGALGTFRFRHGHWPSRLYLYPETLAALVQDLTPSGFYRLQQHLDVLTDLERDLFCADDGGNVSIYRVQAVPDTVGIDVAAAWLGLAGPAAHSPTQARGEVPGAPTTPKPPR
;
A
#
# COMPACT_ATOMS: atom_id res chain seq x y z
N MET A 1 51.82 28.44 24.29
CA MET A 1 51.78 27.02 24.74
C MET A 1 50.51 26.81 25.55
N GLY A 2 49.53 26.04 25.03
CA GLY A 2 48.37 25.59 25.80
C GLY A 2 46.99 25.62 25.10
N TYR A 3 46.65 24.49 24.46
CA TYR A 3 45.32 23.82 24.32
C TYR A 3 44.16 24.53 23.57
N PRO A 4 43.07 23.83 23.12
CA PRO A 4 42.84 22.39 22.94
C PRO A 4 42.25 21.99 21.56
N THR A 5 42.27 20.69 21.26
CA THR A 5 41.54 20.03 20.16
C THR A 5 40.02 20.07 20.39
N PRO A 6 39.19 20.46 19.40
CA PRO A 6 37.75 20.28 19.49
C PRO A 6 37.30 18.89 18.95
N PRO A 7 36.17 18.36 19.47
CA PRO A 7 35.74 16.98 19.27
C PRO A 7 35.12 16.75 17.89
N ARG A 8 35.15 15.48 17.50
CA ARG A 8 34.49 14.84 16.36
C ARG A 8 33.00 15.25 16.29
N GLY A 9 32.75 16.41 15.69
CA GLY A 9 31.44 16.98 15.43
C GLY A 9 30.86 16.36 14.17
N LEU A 10 29.90 15.46 14.41
CA LEU A 10 28.92 14.92 13.50
C LEU A 10 28.62 15.89 12.35
N ARG A 11 29.07 15.50 11.14
CA ARG A 11 28.57 16.05 9.87
C ARG A 11 27.04 16.01 9.94
N PRO A 12 26.31 17.10 9.62
CA PRO A 12 24.86 17.05 9.57
C PRO A 12 24.46 15.89 8.65
N ALA A 13 23.72 14.94 9.22
CA ALA A 13 23.10 13.87 8.47
C ALA A 13 22.27 14.54 7.38
N ASN A 14 22.68 14.31 6.14
CA ASN A 14 21.90 14.66 4.97
C ASN A 14 20.49 14.09 5.16
N PRO A 15 19.40 14.89 5.15
CA PRO A 15 18.05 14.33 5.23
C PRO A 15 17.64 13.57 3.95
N GLU A 16 18.51 13.44 2.96
CA GLU A 16 18.21 12.79 1.68
C GLU A 16 18.45 11.27 1.67
N GLN A 17 18.14 10.59 2.76
CA GLN A 17 18.04 9.13 2.77
C GLN A 17 16.72 8.68 3.41
N GLY A 18 15.62 9.28 2.98
CA GLY A 18 14.35 8.57 2.91
C GLY A 18 14.50 7.47 1.86
N SER A 19 14.66 6.24 2.30
CA SER A 19 14.81 5.07 1.43
C SER A 19 13.71 5.05 0.34
N PRO A 20 14.05 5.06 -0.97
CA PRO A 20 13.06 4.96 -2.03
C PRO A 20 12.65 3.48 -2.26
N THR A 21 12.33 2.75 -1.21
CA THR A 21 12.27 1.27 -1.29
C THR A 21 10.87 0.67 -1.15
N ALA A 22 9.80 1.47 -1.21
CA ALA A 22 8.44 0.92 -1.24
C ALA A 22 7.68 1.13 -2.57
N TRP A 23 8.27 1.86 -3.52
CA TRP A 23 7.69 2.06 -4.85
C TRP A 23 7.84 0.91 -5.86
N PRO A 24 8.83 -0.01 -5.80
CA PRO A 24 9.02 -0.97 -6.88
C PRO A 24 7.92 -2.04 -6.99
N GLN A 25 7.17 -2.28 -5.92
CA GLN A 25 6.08 -3.27 -5.90
C GLN A 25 4.77 -2.69 -6.49
N LEU A 26 4.55 -1.37 -6.43
CA LEU A 26 3.36 -0.72 -7.01
C LEU A 26 3.40 -0.65 -8.55
N ILE A 27 4.57 -0.90 -9.16
CA ILE A 27 4.83 -0.62 -10.58
C ILE A 27 3.92 -1.40 -11.54
N GLU A 28 3.40 -2.59 -11.18
CA GLU A 28 2.46 -3.32 -12.04
C GLU A 28 1.06 -2.69 -12.10
N SER A 29 0.67 -1.99 -11.05
CA SER A 29 -0.68 -1.40 -10.93
C SER A 29 -0.71 0.08 -11.28
N VAL A 30 0.45 0.73 -11.39
CA VAL A 30 0.59 2.18 -11.65
C VAL A 30 1.00 2.42 -13.10
N ARG A 31 0.22 3.24 -13.80
CA ARG A 31 0.47 3.65 -15.20
C ARG A 31 0.99 5.09 -15.29
N GLY A 32 0.55 5.97 -14.40
CA GLY A 32 0.84 7.41 -14.42
C GLY A 32 1.91 7.85 -13.43
N HIS A 33 1.89 9.13 -13.05
CA HIS A 33 2.83 9.70 -12.08
C HIS A 33 2.52 9.24 -10.64
N GLY A 34 1.32 8.72 -10.41
CA GLY A 34 0.91 8.12 -9.13
C GLY A 34 0.61 9.15 -8.04
N GLY A 35 0.53 10.44 -8.39
CA GLY A 35 0.30 11.52 -7.42
C GLY A 35 -1.09 11.43 -6.78
N THR A 36 -2.13 11.20 -7.58
CA THR A 36 -3.49 11.04 -7.06
C THR A 36 -3.63 9.74 -6.29
N LEU A 37 -2.98 8.67 -6.76
CA LEU A 37 -2.97 7.39 -6.04
C LEU A 37 -2.33 7.52 -4.65
N ALA A 38 -1.19 8.20 -4.53
CA ALA A 38 -0.53 8.41 -3.24
C ALA A 38 -1.45 9.13 -2.24
N HIS A 39 -2.24 10.10 -2.71
CA HIS A 39 -3.25 10.78 -1.90
C HIS A 39 -4.37 9.84 -1.46
N VAL A 40 -4.91 9.01 -2.36
CA VAL A 40 -5.93 8.00 -2.02
C VAL A 40 -5.38 7.01 -0.99
N LEU A 41 -4.19 6.46 -1.21
CA LEU A 41 -3.55 5.52 -0.28
C LEU A 41 -3.29 6.15 1.09
N GLY A 42 -2.84 7.41 1.12
CA GLY A 42 -2.69 8.17 2.35
C GLY A 42 -4.02 8.36 3.09
N ALA A 43 -5.12 8.63 2.38
CA ALA A 43 -6.45 8.74 2.97
C ALA A 43 -6.90 7.43 3.63
N LEU A 44 -6.72 6.30 2.93
CA LEU A 44 -7.06 4.97 3.42
C LEU A 44 -6.23 4.60 4.66
N GLY A 45 -4.91 4.83 4.60
CA GLY A 45 -4.02 4.59 5.74
C GLY A 45 -4.41 5.43 6.95
N THR A 46 -4.76 6.70 6.73
CA THR A 46 -5.20 7.63 7.78
C THR A 46 -6.56 7.21 8.39
N PHE A 47 -7.50 6.73 7.57
CA PHE A 47 -8.77 6.19 8.06
C PHE A 47 -8.53 4.97 8.94
N ARG A 48 -7.72 4.01 8.47
CA ARG A 48 -7.39 2.81 9.23
C ARG A 48 -6.68 3.13 10.54
N PHE A 49 -5.74 4.07 10.54
CA PHE A 49 -5.04 4.47 11.75
C PHE A 49 -6.01 5.00 12.81
N ARG A 50 -7.05 5.73 12.40
CA ARG A 50 -8.00 6.34 13.33
C ARG A 50 -9.12 5.41 13.78
N HIS A 51 -9.64 4.58 12.88
CA HIS A 51 -10.81 3.76 13.15
C HIS A 51 -10.47 2.28 13.39
N GLY A 52 -9.22 1.86 13.14
CA GLY A 52 -8.74 0.49 13.35
C GLY A 52 -9.16 -0.52 12.28
N HIS A 53 -9.94 -0.10 11.29
CA HIS A 53 -10.46 -0.93 10.19
C HIS A 53 -10.39 -0.19 8.85
N TRP A 54 -10.58 -0.91 7.76
CA TRP A 54 -10.57 -0.33 6.42
C TRP A 54 -11.93 0.27 6.05
N PRO A 55 -11.98 1.39 5.31
CA PRO A 55 -13.23 1.95 4.85
C PRO A 55 -13.85 1.04 3.78
N SER A 56 -15.16 1.19 3.58
CA SER A 56 -15.91 0.43 2.56
C SER A 56 -16.25 1.29 1.35
N ARG A 57 -16.25 2.62 1.51
CA ARG A 57 -16.60 3.58 0.45
C ARG A 57 -15.53 4.66 0.34
N LEU A 58 -15.21 5.01 -0.90
CA LEU A 58 -14.30 6.09 -1.25
C LEU A 58 -15.05 7.09 -2.12
N TYR A 59 -15.15 8.32 -1.64
CA TYR A 59 -15.79 9.41 -2.34
C TYR A 59 -14.74 10.35 -2.92
N LEU A 60 -14.85 10.62 -4.22
CA LEU A 60 -13.89 11.41 -4.98
C LEU A 60 -14.63 12.46 -5.81
N TYR A 61 -14.02 13.63 -5.97
CA TYR A 61 -14.45 14.57 -6.99
C TYR A 61 -14.24 13.94 -8.39
N PRO A 62 -15.14 14.14 -9.38
CA PRO A 62 -15.05 13.47 -10.68
C PRO A 62 -13.69 13.63 -11.38
N GLU A 63 -13.08 14.79 -11.25
CA GLU A 63 -11.78 15.15 -11.80
C GLU A 63 -10.65 14.36 -11.11
N THR A 64 -10.78 14.16 -9.80
CA THR A 64 -9.85 13.33 -9.02
C THR A 64 -9.99 11.86 -9.41
N LEU A 65 -11.23 11.39 -9.63
CA LEU A 65 -11.46 10.04 -10.15
C LEU A 65 -10.84 9.85 -11.53
N ALA A 66 -11.01 10.82 -12.44
CA ALA A 66 -10.41 10.78 -13.76
C ALA A 66 -8.87 10.75 -13.70
N ALA A 67 -8.26 11.48 -12.77
CA ALA A 67 -6.82 11.43 -12.53
C ALA A 67 -6.39 10.06 -11.95
N LEU A 68 -7.15 9.50 -11.01
CA LEU A 68 -6.88 8.18 -10.44
C LEU A 68 -6.94 7.06 -11.49
N VAL A 69 -7.92 7.10 -12.39
CA VAL A 69 -8.06 6.15 -13.49
C VAL A 69 -6.89 6.26 -14.49
N GLN A 70 -6.31 7.45 -14.65
CA GLN A 70 -5.11 7.65 -15.46
C GLN A 70 -3.83 7.17 -14.76
N ASP A 71 -3.76 7.34 -13.44
CA ASP A 71 -2.62 6.91 -12.62
C ASP A 71 -2.55 5.38 -12.46
N LEU A 72 -3.67 4.66 -12.58
CA LEU A 72 -3.75 3.21 -12.42
C LEU A 72 -3.84 2.47 -13.76
N THR A 73 -3.38 1.22 -13.78
CA THR A 73 -3.74 0.28 -14.84
C THR A 73 -5.21 -0.15 -14.67
N PRO A 74 -5.89 -0.61 -15.74
CA PRO A 74 -7.25 -1.12 -15.62
C PRO A 74 -7.39 -2.22 -14.57
N SER A 75 -6.38 -3.10 -14.45
CA SER A 75 -6.33 -4.14 -13.42
C SER A 75 -6.15 -3.58 -12.01
N GLY A 76 -5.32 -2.54 -11.84
CA GLY A 76 -5.16 -1.85 -10.56
C GLY A 76 -6.46 -1.17 -10.11
N PHE A 77 -7.15 -0.49 -11.03
CA PHE A 77 -8.44 0.12 -10.73
C PHE A 77 -9.51 -0.93 -10.39
N TYR A 78 -9.54 -2.07 -11.09
CA TYR A 78 -10.44 -3.17 -10.77
C TYR A 78 -10.21 -3.72 -9.35
N ARG A 79 -8.95 -3.94 -8.94
CA ARG A 79 -8.62 -4.36 -7.56
C ARG A 79 -9.13 -3.35 -6.53
N LEU A 80 -9.00 -2.05 -6.82
CA LEU A 80 -9.51 -1.00 -5.95
C LEU A 80 -11.03 -1.12 -5.78
N GLN A 81 -11.78 -1.33 -6.86
CA GLN A 81 -13.23 -1.52 -6.83
C GLN A 81 -13.70 -2.82 -6.15
N GLN A 82 -12.83 -3.83 -6.02
CA GLN A 82 -13.18 -5.06 -5.30
C GLN A 82 -13.23 -4.86 -3.78
N HIS A 83 -12.47 -3.91 -3.27
CA HIS A 83 -12.36 -3.63 -1.84
C HIS A 83 -13.16 -2.40 -1.42
N LEU A 84 -13.37 -1.45 -2.34
CA LEU A 84 -13.98 -0.16 -2.08
C LEU A 84 -15.09 0.12 -3.10
N ASP A 85 -16.20 0.63 -2.60
CA ASP A 85 -17.20 1.27 -3.46
C ASP A 85 -16.73 2.69 -3.80
N VAL A 86 -16.38 2.91 -5.07
CA VAL A 86 -15.83 4.18 -5.56
C VAL A 86 -16.96 5.04 -6.09
N LEU A 87 -17.23 6.12 -5.38
CA LEU A 87 -18.36 7.01 -5.64
C LEU A 87 -17.85 8.40 -5.99
N THR A 88 -18.55 9.05 -6.92
CA THR A 88 -18.28 10.46 -7.24
C THR A 88 -19.10 11.37 -6.34
N ASP A 89 -18.45 12.33 -5.70
CA ASP A 89 -19.09 13.35 -4.85
C ASP A 89 -18.67 14.74 -5.31
N LEU A 90 -19.65 15.62 -5.55
CA LEU A 90 -19.41 16.99 -6.01
C LEU A 90 -19.30 18.00 -4.87
N GLU A 91 -19.54 17.59 -3.63
CA GLU A 91 -19.61 18.49 -2.48
C GLU A 91 -18.32 18.49 -1.66
N ARG A 92 -17.55 17.38 -1.70
CA ARG A 92 -16.39 17.18 -0.83
C ARG A 92 -15.15 16.68 -1.58
N ASP A 93 -14.04 17.35 -1.30
CA ASP A 93 -12.69 16.95 -1.70
C ASP A 93 -12.24 15.70 -0.91
N LEU A 94 -12.30 14.53 -1.57
CA LEU A 94 -11.75 13.23 -1.16
C LEU A 94 -11.99 12.82 0.30
N PHE A 95 -12.91 11.86 0.51
CA PHE A 95 -13.15 11.29 1.83
C PHE A 95 -13.45 9.80 1.79
N CYS A 96 -13.12 9.12 2.89
CA CYS A 96 -13.38 7.71 3.10
C CYS A 96 -14.53 7.56 4.11
N ALA A 97 -15.40 6.58 3.90
CA ALA A 97 -16.47 6.26 4.83
C ALA A 97 -16.70 4.75 4.96
N ASP A 98 -17.33 4.34 6.05
CA ASP A 98 -17.82 2.97 6.27
C ASP A 98 -19.36 2.96 6.47
N ASP A 99 -19.94 1.76 6.58
CA ASP A 99 -21.36 1.59 6.92
C ASP A 99 -21.69 1.97 8.38
N GLY A 100 -20.68 2.11 9.24
CA GLY A 100 -20.81 2.51 10.64
C GLY A 100 -20.95 4.03 10.86
N GLY A 101 -20.84 4.84 9.81
CA GLY A 101 -20.89 6.30 9.87
C GLY A 101 -19.55 6.96 10.24
N ASN A 102 -18.46 6.20 10.27
CA ASN A 102 -17.11 6.72 10.40
C ASN A 102 -16.72 7.41 9.09
N VAL A 103 -16.21 8.63 9.18
CA VAL A 103 -15.78 9.41 8.01
C VAL A 103 -14.41 10.03 8.28
N SER A 104 -13.51 9.90 7.30
CA SER A 104 -12.23 10.60 7.29
C SER A 104 -12.06 11.43 6.03
N ILE A 105 -11.81 12.72 6.19
CA ILE A 105 -11.61 13.68 5.10
C ILE A 105 -10.12 13.91 4.91
N TYR A 106 -9.62 13.66 3.72
CA TYR A 106 -8.19 13.65 3.43
C TYR A 106 -7.53 15.01 3.63
N ARG A 107 -8.06 16.10 3.04
CA ARG A 107 -7.44 17.43 3.16
C ARG A 107 -7.37 17.99 4.58
N VAL A 108 -8.23 17.51 5.48
CA VAL A 108 -8.30 17.98 6.87
C VAL A 108 -7.37 17.18 7.78
N GLN A 109 -7.12 15.91 7.45
CA GLN A 109 -6.60 14.94 8.41
C GLN A 109 -5.42 14.10 7.88
N ALA A 110 -5.07 14.21 6.61
CA ALA A 110 -3.95 13.47 6.05
C ALA A 110 -2.63 14.15 6.37
N VAL A 111 -1.90 13.57 7.31
CA VAL A 111 -0.44 13.67 7.32
C VAL A 111 0.03 12.54 6.41
N PRO A 112 0.65 12.82 5.26
CA PRO A 112 1.13 11.77 4.37
C PRO A 112 2.19 10.95 5.11
N ASP A 113 1.81 9.75 5.52
CA ASP A 113 2.67 8.78 6.17
C ASP A 113 2.98 7.64 5.19
N THR A 114 4.26 7.37 4.99
CA THR A 114 4.74 6.37 4.03
C THR A 114 4.31 4.96 4.45
N VAL A 115 4.27 4.67 5.75
CA VAL A 115 3.80 3.37 6.27
C VAL A 115 2.32 3.17 5.99
N GLY A 116 1.49 4.20 6.19
CA GLY A 116 0.06 4.17 5.86
C GLY A 116 -0.20 3.90 4.38
N ILE A 117 0.60 4.50 3.50
CA ILE A 117 0.52 4.29 2.04
C ILE A 117 0.84 2.84 1.67
N ASP A 118 1.94 2.28 2.21
CA ASP A 118 2.38 0.91 1.90
C ASP A 118 1.37 -0.14 2.37
N VAL A 119 0.82 0.05 3.58
CA VAL A 119 -0.17 -0.85 4.16
C VAL A 119 -1.49 -0.79 3.38
N ALA A 120 -1.87 0.37 2.87
CA ALA A 120 -3.05 0.52 2.01
C ALA A 120 -2.83 -0.13 0.63
N ALA A 121 -1.66 0.06 0.03
CA ALA A 121 -1.29 -0.57 -1.23
C ALA A 121 -1.31 -2.10 -1.13
N ALA A 122 -0.80 -2.66 -0.02
CA ALA A 122 -0.83 -4.08 0.24
C ALA A 122 -2.25 -4.63 0.43
N TRP A 123 -3.11 -3.89 1.16
CA TRP A 123 -4.50 -4.30 1.37
C TRP A 123 -5.33 -4.32 0.10
N LEU A 124 -5.16 -3.32 -0.77
CA LEU A 124 -5.80 -3.27 -2.08
C LEU A 124 -5.18 -4.26 -3.09
N GLY A 125 -4.15 -5.01 -2.68
CA GLY A 125 -3.38 -5.88 -3.55
C GLY A 125 -2.73 -5.13 -4.72
N LEU A 126 -2.43 -3.84 -4.59
CA LEU A 126 -1.78 -3.05 -5.64
C LEU A 126 -0.27 -3.25 -5.65
N ALA A 127 0.30 -3.58 -4.49
CA ALA A 127 1.64 -4.14 -4.42
C ALA A 127 1.64 -5.48 -5.16
N GLY A 128 2.50 -5.61 -6.17
CA GLY A 128 2.76 -6.85 -6.88
C GLY A 128 3.02 -7.98 -5.89
N PRO A 129 2.85 -9.25 -6.31
CA PRO A 129 3.13 -10.38 -5.45
C PRO A 129 4.58 -10.23 -4.99
N ALA A 130 4.78 -9.80 -3.75
CA ALA A 130 6.08 -9.73 -3.13
C ALA A 130 6.55 -11.16 -2.97
N ALA A 131 7.06 -11.75 -4.05
CA ALA A 131 7.60 -13.09 -4.18
C ALA A 131 7.19 -14.01 -3.02
N HIS A 132 5.88 -14.20 -2.80
CA HIS A 132 5.44 -15.40 -2.14
C HIS A 132 5.59 -16.44 -3.23
N SER A 133 6.81 -16.96 -3.37
CA SER A 133 6.95 -18.37 -3.64
C SER A 133 6.01 -19.03 -2.64
N PRO A 134 4.91 -19.66 -3.08
CA PRO A 134 4.33 -20.66 -2.21
C PRO A 134 5.45 -21.69 -2.09
N THR A 135 6.11 -21.70 -0.95
CA THR A 135 6.76 -22.89 -0.43
C THR A 135 5.69 -23.97 -0.56
N GLN A 136 5.80 -24.74 -1.63
CA GLN A 136 5.08 -25.97 -1.82
C GLN A 136 5.74 -26.95 -0.85
N ALA A 137 5.51 -26.74 0.45
CA ALA A 137 5.66 -27.77 1.45
C ALA A 137 4.50 -28.74 1.25
N ARG A 138 4.62 -29.56 0.20
CA ARG A 138 3.82 -30.76 0.02
C ARG A 138 4.35 -31.84 0.97
N GLY A 139 4.05 -31.68 2.26
CA GLY A 139 3.73 -32.82 3.13
C GLY A 139 2.20 -32.86 3.17
N GLU A 140 1.47 -33.94 2.97
CA GLU A 140 1.72 -35.36 3.15
C GLU A 140 1.03 -36.13 2.02
N VAL A 141 1.63 -37.24 1.59
CA VAL A 141 0.86 -38.33 0.96
C VAL A 141 0.82 -39.46 1.98
N PRO A 142 -0.34 -39.82 2.55
CA PRO A 142 -0.44 -40.97 3.42
C PRO A 142 -0.51 -42.27 2.59
N GLY A 143 0.39 -43.22 2.87
CA GLY A 143 0.12 -44.65 2.77
C GLY A 143 0.59 -45.44 1.52
N ALA A 144 1.80 -46.03 1.64
CA ALA A 144 2.19 -47.43 1.34
C ALA A 144 2.09 -48.02 -0.11
N PRO A 145 2.76 -49.17 -0.43
CA PRO A 145 3.96 -49.79 0.14
C PRO A 145 5.09 -50.03 -0.91
N THR A 146 6.29 -50.29 -0.40
CA THR A 146 7.49 -50.69 -1.15
C THR A 146 7.38 -52.12 -1.70
N THR A 147 7.60 -52.29 -3.01
CA THR A 147 7.78 -53.61 -3.64
C THR A 147 9.27 -53.97 -3.66
N PRO A 148 9.72 -55.08 -3.05
CA PRO A 148 11.11 -55.53 -3.16
C PRO A 148 11.34 -56.32 -4.44
N LYS A 149 12.50 -56.13 -5.07
CA LYS A 149 12.98 -56.90 -6.23
C LYS A 149 13.54 -58.25 -5.76
N PRO A 150 13.23 -59.38 -6.41
CA PRO A 150 13.82 -60.68 -6.06
C PRO A 150 15.18 -60.89 -6.75
N PRO A 151 16.12 -61.62 -6.14
CA PRO A 151 17.36 -62.03 -6.79
C PRO A 151 17.18 -63.33 -7.61
N ARG A 152 17.92 -63.44 -8.71
CA ARG A 152 18.27 -64.69 -9.38
C ARG A 152 19.75 -64.65 -9.72
#